data_AF-A0A3N2H208-F1
#
_entry.id   AF-A0A3N2H208-F1
#
_cell.length_a   1.000
_cell.length_b   1.000
_cell.length_c   1.000
_cell.angle_alpha   90.00
_cell.angle_beta   90.00
_cell.angle_gamma   90.00
#
_symmetry.space_group_name_H-M   'P 1'
#
loop_
_entity.id
_entity.type
_entity.pdbx_description
1 polymer ?
#
loop_
_entity_poly.entity_id
_entity_poly.type
_entity_poly.pdbx_seq_one_letter_code
_entity_poly.pdbx_strand_id
1 'polypeptide(L)'
;MLKGEKVGLRARYDEDIPILRTELYDDVVNGSRAESRPWRPISPSSKDQRLHVDDSVTDHVPFSVVELAGDTLIGTATLWGIDTHHRSAHVGLGLLPSARGKGYGSDVVAVLCHYGFVVRGLQRLQIETLADNFAMLRAAERNGFVREGVLRKSAWVMGEFLDEVLLGLLAPEWTAR
;
A
#
# COMPACT_ATOMS: atom_id res chain seq x y z
N MET A 1 -9.94 13.42 4.99
CA MET A 1 -9.39 12.18 5.58
C MET A 1 -10.44 11.09 5.47
N LEU A 2 -10.08 9.94 4.92
CA LEU A 2 -10.89 8.72 4.93
C LEU A 2 -10.67 8.01 6.27
N LYS A 3 -11.69 7.37 6.82
CA LYS A 3 -11.63 6.71 8.13
C LYS A 3 -12.06 5.24 8.02
N GLY A 4 -11.29 4.36 8.63
CA GLY A 4 -11.67 2.99 8.96
C GLY A 4 -12.06 2.87 10.43
N GLU A 5 -11.97 1.67 10.97
CA GLU A 5 -12.26 1.42 12.39
C GLU A 5 -11.15 1.94 13.32
N LYS A 6 -9.90 1.80 12.89
CA LYS A 6 -8.69 2.11 13.68
C LYS A 6 -7.80 3.12 12.99
N VAL A 7 -7.84 3.22 11.66
CA VAL A 7 -6.91 4.03 10.87
C VAL A 7 -7.61 5.16 10.11
N GLY A 8 -6.89 6.26 9.93
CA GLY A 8 -7.24 7.35 9.03
C GLY A 8 -6.27 7.41 7.86
N LEU A 9 -6.78 7.63 6.64
CA LEU A 9 -5.96 7.92 5.46
C LEU A 9 -6.13 9.40 5.09
N ARG A 10 -5.02 10.15 5.12
CA ARG A 10 -4.97 11.58 4.81
C ARG A 10 -3.88 11.91 3.80
N ALA A 11 -3.92 13.15 3.30
CA ALA A 11 -2.83 13.70 2.53
C ALA A 11 -1.53 13.65 3.34
N ARG A 12 -0.40 13.49 2.64
CA ARG A 12 0.92 13.49 3.25
C ARG A 12 1.33 14.92 3.58
N TYR A 13 1.87 15.10 4.78
CA TYR A 13 2.41 16.36 5.26
C TYR A 13 3.94 16.31 5.31
N ASP A 14 4.58 17.48 5.27
CA ASP A 14 6.05 17.57 5.29
C ASP A 14 6.66 16.94 6.55
N GLU A 15 5.93 16.97 7.67
CA GLU A 15 6.30 16.32 8.93
C GLU A 15 6.31 14.78 8.88
N ASP A 16 5.56 14.18 7.94
CA ASP A 16 5.55 12.72 7.78
C ASP A 16 6.83 12.23 7.08
N ILE A 17 7.42 13.07 6.23
CA ILE A 17 8.49 12.69 5.30
C ILE A 17 9.73 12.15 6.04
N PRO A 18 10.26 12.82 7.09
CA PRO A 18 11.41 12.30 7.82
C PRO A 18 11.12 10.93 8.45
N ILE A 19 9.92 10.74 9.01
CA ILE A 19 9.52 9.49 9.66
C ILE A 19 9.44 8.36 8.63
N LEU A 20 8.71 8.57 7.52
CA LEU A 20 8.57 7.56 6.47
C LEU A 20 9.93 7.22 5.85
N ARG A 21 10.80 8.21 5.65
CA ARG A 21 12.15 7.99 5.11
C ARG A 21 12.93 7.05 6.03
N THR A 22 13.09 7.43 7.29
CA THR A 22 13.93 6.68 8.24
C THR A 22 13.35 5.30 8.56
N GLU A 23 12.04 5.20 8.79
CA GLU A 23 11.43 3.98 9.33
C GLU A 23 10.95 3.00 8.24
N LEU A 24 10.85 3.42 6.97
CA LEU A 24 10.42 2.55 5.87
C LEU A 24 11.43 2.48 4.72
N TYR A 25 11.94 3.61 4.24
CA TYR A 25 12.68 3.66 2.96
C TYR A 25 14.20 3.55 3.10
N ASP A 26 14.76 3.88 4.26
CA ASP A 26 16.20 3.71 4.57
C ASP A 26 16.55 2.27 5.02
N ASP A 27 15.56 1.38 5.12
CA ASP A 27 15.76 -0.04 5.37
C ASP A 27 15.90 -0.81 4.05
N VAL A 28 17.12 -1.28 3.76
CA VAL A 28 17.46 -2.05 2.54
C VAL A 28 16.63 -3.32 2.43
N VAL A 29 16.43 -4.03 3.55
CA VAL A 29 15.68 -5.29 3.57
C VAL A 29 14.22 -5.01 3.26
N ASN A 30 13.61 -4.02 3.94
CA ASN A 30 12.24 -3.60 3.66
C ASN A 30 12.07 -3.13 2.20
N GLY A 31 12.97 -2.28 1.72
CA GLY A 31 12.97 -1.77 0.35
C GLY A 31 13.04 -2.90 -0.69
N SER A 32 13.95 -3.86 -0.52
CA SER A 32 14.08 -5.00 -1.44
C SER A 32 12.83 -5.89 -1.51
N ARG A 33 11.97 -5.85 -0.49
CA ARG A 33 10.76 -6.67 -0.39
C ARG A 33 9.49 -5.95 -0.83
N ALA A 34 9.51 -4.62 -0.86
CA ALA A 34 8.33 -3.79 -1.11
C ALA A 34 8.41 -3.00 -2.42
N GLU A 35 9.61 -2.84 -2.99
CA GLU A 35 9.85 -1.97 -4.15
C GLU A 35 10.30 -2.79 -5.36
N SER A 36 9.81 -2.42 -6.56
CA SER A 36 10.24 -3.06 -7.80
C SER A 36 11.60 -2.55 -8.30
N ARG A 37 12.11 -1.45 -7.73
CA ARG A 37 13.41 -0.86 -8.11
C ARG A 37 14.49 -1.25 -7.10
N PRO A 38 15.74 -1.45 -7.54
CA PRO A 38 16.85 -1.69 -6.62
C PRO A 38 16.94 -0.59 -5.56
N TRP A 39 17.17 -1.00 -4.31
CA TRP A 39 17.40 -0.04 -3.24
C TRP A 39 18.63 0.82 -3.55
N ARG A 40 18.52 2.11 -3.23
CA ARG A 40 19.63 3.05 -3.29
C ARG A 40 19.52 4.04 -2.13
N PRO A 41 20.64 4.62 -1.66
CA PRO A 41 20.58 5.75 -0.75
C PRO A 41 19.79 6.92 -1.36
N ILE A 42 18.95 7.56 -0.56
CA ILE A 42 18.14 8.72 -0.95
C ILE A 42 18.77 9.96 -0.30
N SER A 43 19.16 10.96 -1.09
CA SER A 43 19.69 12.21 -0.52
C SER A 43 18.59 12.98 0.19
N PRO A 44 18.90 13.78 1.24
CA PRO A 44 17.89 14.58 1.92
C PRO A 44 17.12 15.54 1.03
N SER A 45 17.77 16.06 -0.02
CA SER A 45 17.21 16.95 -1.05
C SER A 45 16.49 16.23 -2.20
N SER A 46 16.48 14.90 -2.20
CA SER A 46 15.85 14.12 -3.26
C SER A 46 14.33 14.29 -3.23
N LYS A 47 13.75 14.65 -4.37
CA LYS A 47 12.29 14.64 -4.59
C LYS A 47 11.82 13.23 -4.93
N ASP A 48 12.08 12.26 -4.05
CA ASP A 48 11.61 10.90 -4.24
C ASP A 48 10.07 10.89 -4.26
N GLN A 49 9.47 10.38 -5.33
CA GLN A 49 8.01 10.36 -5.53
C GLN A 49 7.27 9.55 -4.45
N ARG A 50 7.96 8.64 -3.76
CA ARG A 50 7.39 7.89 -2.64
C ARG A 50 7.19 8.76 -1.41
N LEU A 51 7.95 9.84 -1.28
CA LEU A 51 7.91 10.79 -0.16
C LEU A 51 7.21 12.10 -0.54
N HIS A 52 7.50 12.64 -1.72
CA HIS A 52 6.96 13.90 -2.19
C HIS A 52 5.84 13.65 -3.21
N VAL A 53 4.64 14.14 -2.91
CA VAL A 53 3.46 13.95 -3.76
C VAL A 53 3.47 15.00 -4.87
N ASP A 54 3.24 14.55 -6.10
CA ASP A 54 3.01 15.41 -7.26
C ASP A 54 1.53 15.32 -7.65
N ASP A 55 0.76 16.36 -7.31
CA ASP A 55 -0.69 16.40 -7.54
C ASP A 55 -1.08 16.43 -9.02
N SER A 56 -0.11 16.62 -9.94
CA SER A 56 -0.36 16.50 -11.38
C SER A 56 -0.47 15.05 -11.85
N VAL A 57 0.04 14.10 -11.05
CA VAL A 57 -0.01 12.66 -11.32
C VAL A 57 -1.34 12.10 -10.82
N THR A 58 -2.25 11.78 -11.73
CA THR A 58 -3.63 11.37 -11.39
C THR A 58 -3.83 9.86 -11.29
N ASP A 59 -2.90 9.07 -11.81
CA ASP A 59 -2.93 7.61 -11.81
C ASP A 59 -2.28 6.99 -10.56
N HIS A 60 -1.79 7.83 -9.64
CA HIS A 60 -1.17 7.44 -8.37
C HIS A 60 -1.64 8.35 -7.25
N VAL A 61 -2.25 7.79 -6.21
CA VAL A 61 -2.77 8.53 -5.05
C VAL A 61 -2.15 7.97 -3.76
N PRO A 62 -1.12 8.64 -3.21
CA PRO A 62 -0.52 8.27 -1.94
C PRO A 62 -1.29 8.86 -0.76
N PHE A 63 -1.24 8.16 0.36
CA PHE A 63 -1.82 8.55 1.64
C PHE A 63 -0.81 8.33 2.76
N SER A 64 -0.82 9.25 3.72
CA SER A 64 -0.29 8.97 5.07
C SER A 64 -1.36 8.23 5.87
N VAL A 65 -0.95 7.18 6.59
CA VAL A 65 -1.82 6.39 7.45
C VAL A 65 -1.59 6.83 8.88
N VAL A 66 -2.65 7.24 9.57
CA VAL A 66 -2.63 7.62 10.99
C VAL A 66 -3.47 6.68 11.84
N GLU A 67 -3.08 6.44 13.09
CA GLU A 67 -3.91 5.78 14.08
C GLU A 67 -4.96 6.76 14.62
N LEU A 68 -6.25 6.43 14.53
CA LEU A 68 -7.32 7.35 14.93
C LEU A 68 -7.35 7.66 16.43
N ALA A 69 -6.89 6.74 17.28
CA ALA A 69 -6.91 6.92 18.73
C ALA A 69 -5.90 7.98 19.22
N GLY A 70 -4.79 8.16 18.51
CA GLY A 70 -3.69 9.06 18.91
C GLY A 70 -3.26 10.08 17.86
N ASP A 71 -3.86 10.05 16.67
CA ASP A 71 -3.46 10.85 15.49
C ASP A 71 -1.99 10.69 15.11
N THR A 72 -1.41 9.52 15.40
CA THR A 72 0.00 9.22 15.16
C THR A 72 0.18 8.64 13.77
N LEU A 73 1.18 9.11 13.03
CA LEU A 73 1.59 8.48 11.77
C LEU A 73 2.06 7.03 12.02
N ILE A 74 1.44 6.09 11.33
CA ILE A 74 1.71 4.65 11.43
C ILE A 74 2.10 4.00 10.11
N GLY A 75 2.12 4.76 9.01
CA GLY A 75 2.63 4.26 7.74
C GLY A 75 2.17 5.06 6.52
N THR A 76 2.24 4.39 5.38
CA THR A 76 1.84 4.91 4.07
C THR A 76 0.91 3.91 3.39
N ALA A 77 0.02 4.41 2.55
CA ALA A 77 -0.87 3.62 1.72
C ALA A 77 -0.99 4.28 0.34
N THR A 78 -1.35 3.55 -0.70
CA THR A 78 -1.49 4.12 -2.04
C THR A 78 -2.44 3.29 -2.91
N LEU A 79 -3.14 4.00 -3.80
CA LEU A 79 -3.73 3.42 -5.01
C LEU A 79 -2.87 3.86 -6.20
N TRP A 80 -2.35 2.95 -7.01
CA TRP A 80 -1.56 3.29 -8.19
C TRP A 80 -1.99 2.54 -9.45
N GLY A 81 -1.46 2.95 -10.60
CA GLY A 81 -1.82 2.39 -11.89
C GLY A 81 -3.32 2.55 -12.15
N ILE A 82 -3.90 3.69 -11.73
CA ILE A 82 -5.33 3.92 -11.85
C ILE A 82 -5.68 4.09 -13.33
N ASP A 83 -6.32 3.08 -13.87
CA ASP A 83 -6.85 3.08 -15.23
C ASP A 83 -8.32 3.52 -15.19
N THR A 84 -8.62 4.68 -15.78
CA THR A 84 -9.98 5.23 -15.79
C THR A 84 -10.87 4.60 -16.87
N HIS A 85 -10.27 3.98 -17.90
CA HIS A 85 -11.01 3.27 -18.95
C HIS A 85 -11.41 1.87 -18.47
N HIS A 86 -10.43 1.09 -17.99
CA HIS A 86 -10.66 -0.26 -17.45
C HIS A 86 -11.19 -0.25 -16.02
N ARG A 87 -11.19 0.93 -15.36
CA ARG A 87 -11.68 1.14 -13.99
C ARG A 87 -10.97 0.20 -13.01
N SER A 88 -9.65 0.17 -13.06
CA SER A 88 -8.82 -0.70 -12.21
C SER A 88 -7.71 0.08 -11.52
N ALA A 89 -7.25 -0.41 -10.37
CA ALA A 89 -6.06 0.10 -9.70
C ALA A 89 -5.39 -0.97 -8.83
N HIS A 90 -4.14 -0.71 -8.48
CA HIS A 90 -3.37 -1.50 -7.53
C HIS A 90 -3.47 -0.88 -6.14
N VAL A 91 -3.43 -1.72 -5.12
CA VAL A 91 -3.51 -1.36 -3.70
C VAL A 91 -2.21 -1.75 -3.03
N GLY A 92 -1.63 -0.83 -2.26
CA GLY A 92 -0.51 -1.19 -1.39
C GLY A 92 -0.34 -0.27 -0.20
N LEU A 93 0.44 -0.75 0.75
CA LEU A 93 0.69 -0.10 2.02
C LEU A 93 2.03 -0.54 2.61
N GLY A 94 2.61 0.33 3.43
CA GLY A 94 3.76 0.05 4.27
C GLY A 94 3.50 0.60 5.66
N LEU A 95 3.48 -0.28 6.67
CA LEU A 95 3.32 0.13 8.06
C LEU A 95 4.68 0.23 8.75
N LEU A 96 4.82 1.25 9.59
CA LEU A 96 5.98 1.42 10.46
C LEU A 96 6.16 0.16 11.33
N PRO A 97 7.41 -0.24 11.66
CA PRO A 97 7.66 -1.43 12.47
C PRO A 97 6.83 -1.49 13.77
N SER A 98 6.71 -0.35 14.46
CA SER A 98 5.96 -0.20 15.72
C SER A 98 4.43 -0.38 15.58
N ALA A 99 3.90 -0.31 14.36
CA ALA A 99 2.48 -0.42 14.05
C ALA A 99 2.07 -1.82 13.56
N ARG A 100 3.03 -2.71 13.27
CA ARG A 100 2.75 -4.06 12.75
C ARG A 100 2.11 -4.95 13.81
N GLY A 101 1.35 -5.97 13.37
CA GLY A 101 0.71 -6.95 14.25
C GLY A 101 -0.54 -6.48 15.01
N LYS A 102 -0.93 -5.21 14.88
CA LYS A 102 -2.06 -4.58 15.61
C LYS A 102 -3.40 -4.58 14.84
N GLY A 103 -3.41 -5.14 13.64
CA GLY A 103 -4.57 -5.22 12.76
C GLY A 103 -4.76 -4.03 11.81
N TYR A 104 -3.94 -2.97 11.91
CA TYR A 104 -4.04 -1.78 11.04
C TYR A 104 -3.95 -2.10 9.55
N GLY A 105 -3.13 -3.07 9.15
CA GLY A 105 -2.97 -3.40 7.72
C GLY A 105 -4.28 -3.87 7.07
N SER A 106 -5.07 -4.65 7.80
CA SER A 106 -6.39 -5.10 7.33
C SER A 106 -7.37 -3.94 7.22
N ASP A 107 -7.32 -3.00 8.16
CA ASP A 107 -8.19 -1.82 8.18
C ASP A 107 -7.81 -0.81 7.07
N VAL A 108 -6.51 -0.61 6.83
CA VAL A 108 -6.01 0.19 5.69
C VAL A 108 -6.51 -0.36 4.36
N VAL A 109 -6.42 -1.68 4.15
CA VAL A 109 -6.95 -2.32 2.93
C VAL A 109 -8.45 -2.08 2.80
N ALA A 110 -9.23 -2.18 3.90
CA ALA A 110 -10.65 -1.90 3.88
C ALA A 110 -10.96 -0.45 3.45
N VAL A 111 -10.23 0.53 4.00
CA VAL A 111 -10.38 1.95 3.64
C VAL A 111 -10.01 2.20 2.17
N LEU A 112 -8.96 1.57 1.66
CA LEU A 112 -8.58 1.67 0.25
C LEU A 112 -9.62 0.99 -0.67
N CYS A 113 -10.25 -0.10 -0.25
CA CYS A 113 -11.37 -0.71 -0.99
C CYS A 113 -12.54 0.26 -1.09
N HIS A 114 -12.94 0.87 0.03
CA HIS A 114 -13.98 1.88 0.03
C HIS A 114 -13.62 3.06 -0.88
N TYR A 115 -12.38 3.56 -0.81
CA TYR A 115 -11.92 4.62 -1.72
C TYR A 115 -11.98 4.21 -3.19
N GLY A 116 -11.47 3.03 -3.53
CA GLY A 116 -11.47 2.52 -4.90
C GLY A 116 -12.87 2.32 -5.47
N PHE A 117 -13.74 1.61 -4.76
CA PHE A 117 -15.06 1.24 -5.27
C PHE A 117 -16.10 2.35 -5.13
N VAL A 118 -16.16 3.04 -3.99
CA VAL A 118 -17.20 4.04 -3.73
C VAL A 118 -16.80 5.41 -4.23
N VAL A 119 -15.61 5.89 -3.88
CA VAL A 119 -15.19 7.26 -4.20
C VAL A 119 -14.70 7.37 -5.64
N ARG A 120 -13.92 6.39 -6.11
CA ARG A 120 -13.34 6.39 -7.45
C ARG A 120 -14.15 5.63 -8.48
N GLY A 121 -15.19 4.90 -8.05
CA GLY A 121 -16.05 4.14 -8.95
C GLY A 121 -15.28 3.09 -9.76
N LEU A 122 -14.23 2.49 -9.20
CA LEU A 122 -13.48 1.44 -9.87
C LEU A 122 -14.29 0.13 -9.93
N GLN A 123 -14.00 -0.71 -10.92
CA GLN A 123 -14.57 -2.04 -11.09
C GLN A 123 -13.70 -3.11 -10.42
N ARG A 124 -12.39 -2.87 -10.31
CA ARG A 124 -11.42 -3.87 -9.86
C ARG A 124 -10.29 -3.24 -9.05
N LEU A 125 -9.91 -3.91 -7.96
CA LEU A 125 -8.68 -3.64 -7.23
C LEU A 125 -7.78 -4.87 -7.25
N GLN A 126 -6.47 -4.62 -7.30
CA GLN A 126 -5.45 -5.66 -7.34
C GLN A 126 -4.39 -5.44 -6.26
N ILE A 127 -3.85 -6.52 -5.71
CA ILE A 127 -2.71 -6.52 -4.81
C ILE A 127 -1.69 -7.51 -5.33
N GLU A 128 -0.44 -7.08 -5.42
CA GLU A 128 0.73 -7.92 -5.61
C GLU A 128 1.56 -7.93 -4.34
N THR A 129 1.98 -9.12 -3.91
CA THR A 129 2.86 -9.25 -2.76
C THR A 129 3.68 -10.53 -2.85
N LEU A 130 4.87 -10.54 -2.25
CA LEU A 130 5.67 -11.75 -2.07
C LEU A 130 4.83 -12.89 -1.48
N ALA A 131 5.04 -14.10 -1.98
CA ALA A 131 4.32 -15.30 -1.56
C ALA A 131 4.49 -15.64 -0.06
N ASP A 132 5.57 -15.17 0.56
CA ASP A 132 5.86 -15.33 1.98
C ASP A 132 5.37 -14.14 2.85
N ASN A 133 4.78 -13.11 2.25
CA ASN A 133 4.19 -11.99 2.98
C ASN A 133 2.80 -12.36 3.53
N PHE A 134 2.77 -13.29 4.48
CA PHE A 134 1.54 -13.80 5.07
C PHE A 134 0.71 -12.71 5.77
N ALA A 135 1.33 -11.61 6.21
CA ALA A 135 0.62 -10.49 6.79
C ALA A 135 -0.27 -9.79 5.75
N MET A 136 0.28 -9.50 4.58
CA MET A 136 -0.46 -8.87 3.48
C MET A 136 -1.50 -9.82 2.89
N LEU A 137 -1.15 -11.09 2.67
CA LEU A 137 -2.08 -12.11 2.18
C LEU A 137 -3.32 -12.20 3.08
N ARG A 138 -3.13 -12.29 4.40
CA ARG A 138 -4.25 -12.31 5.35
C ARG A 138 -5.06 -11.02 5.36
N ALA A 139 -4.41 -9.86 5.21
CA ALA A 139 -5.10 -8.57 5.16
C ALA A 139 -5.98 -8.46 3.91
N ALA A 140 -5.48 -8.92 2.76
CA ALA A 140 -6.21 -8.96 1.49
C ALA A 140 -7.38 -9.95 1.56
N GLU A 141 -7.12 -11.21 1.92
CA GLU A 141 -8.15 -12.27 2.01
C GLU A 141 -9.27 -11.90 3.00
N ARG A 142 -8.92 -11.26 4.13
CA ARG A 142 -9.93 -10.75 5.06
C ARG A 142 -10.84 -9.71 4.45
N ASN A 143 -10.40 -8.96 3.46
CA ASN A 143 -11.19 -7.94 2.75
C ASN A 143 -11.89 -8.49 1.50
N GLY A 144 -11.86 -9.81 1.29
CA GLY A 144 -12.57 -10.48 0.19
C GLY A 144 -11.73 -10.66 -1.07
N PHE A 145 -10.46 -10.24 -1.08
CA PHE A 145 -9.58 -10.53 -2.23
C PHE A 145 -9.39 -12.03 -2.40
N VAL A 146 -9.37 -12.47 -3.65
CA VAL A 146 -9.12 -13.85 -4.03
C VAL A 146 -7.76 -13.95 -4.72
N ARG A 147 -7.07 -15.08 -4.54
CA ARG A 147 -5.81 -15.35 -5.24
C ARG A 147 -6.12 -15.75 -6.69
N GLU A 148 -5.48 -15.07 -7.63
CA GLU A 148 -5.73 -15.28 -9.07
C GLU A 148 -4.52 -15.88 -9.79
N GLY A 149 -3.32 -15.72 -9.24
CA GLY A 149 -2.11 -16.25 -9.85
C GLY A 149 -0.87 -16.14 -8.98
N VAL A 150 0.19 -16.80 -9.44
CA VAL A 150 1.54 -16.70 -8.88
C VAL A 150 2.51 -16.37 -10.01
N LEU A 151 3.24 -15.26 -9.86
CA LEU A 151 4.36 -14.91 -10.70
C LEU A 151 5.61 -15.58 -10.13
N ARG A 152 6.14 -16.57 -10.85
CA ARG A 152 7.31 -17.33 -10.40
C ARG A 152 8.58 -16.53 -10.59
N LYS A 153 9.40 -16.42 -9.55
CA LYS A 153 10.70 -15.72 -9.55
C LYS A 153 10.63 -14.29 -10.10
N SER A 154 9.58 -13.55 -9.77
CA SER A 154 9.36 -12.20 -10.29
C SER A 154 10.02 -11.10 -9.46
N ALA A 155 10.28 -11.35 -8.17
CA ALA A 155 10.85 -10.34 -7.26
C ALA A 155 12.29 -10.69 -6.86
N TRP A 156 13.22 -9.76 -7.06
CA TRP A 156 14.59 -9.87 -6.54
C TRP A 156 14.65 -9.35 -5.11
N VAL A 157 14.91 -10.24 -4.16
CA VAL A 157 14.94 -9.94 -2.73
C VAL A 157 16.27 -10.43 -2.15
N MET A 158 17.13 -9.50 -1.75
CA MET A 158 18.36 -9.77 -1.00
C MET A 158 19.23 -10.94 -1.53
N GLY A 159 19.35 -11.10 -2.84
CA GLY A 159 20.22 -12.14 -3.43
C GLY A 159 19.49 -13.35 -4.01
N GLU A 160 18.17 -13.44 -3.85
CA GLU A 160 17.36 -14.51 -4.40
C GLU A 160 16.12 -13.98 -5.13
N PHE A 161 15.60 -14.78 -6.05
CA PHE A 161 14.31 -14.50 -6.69
C PHE A 161 13.19 -15.21 -5.93
N LEU A 162 12.21 -14.43 -5.48
CA LEU A 162 11.01 -14.92 -4.82
C LEU A 162 9.79 -14.83 -5.76
N ASP A 163 8.79 -15.65 -5.44
CA ASP A 163 7.50 -15.63 -6.12
C ASP A 163 6.60 -14.52 -5.56
N GLU A 164 5.78 -13.92 -6.42
CA GLU A 164 4.72 -12.99 -6.02
C GLU A 164 3.35 -13.61 -6.25
N VAL A 165 2.39 -13.30 -5.38
CA VAL A 165 0.99 -13.70 -5.49
C VAL A 165 0.19 -12.51 -5.97
N LEU A 166 -0.64 -12.75 -6.99
CA LEU A 166 -1.62 -11.80 -7.49
C LEU A 166 -2.96 -12.05 -6.82
N LEU A 167 -3.53 -11.01 -6.23
CA LEU A 167 -4.86 -11.06 -5.64
C LEU A 167 -5.77 -9.99 -6.27
N GLY A 168 -7.00 -10.36 -6.58
CA GLY A 168 -8.01 -9.48 -7.16
C GLY A 168 -9.26 -9.39 -6.29
N LEU A 169 -9.93 -8.25 -6.37
CA LEU A 169 -11.27 -8.05 -5.81
C LEU A 169 -12.10 -7.23 -6.79
N LEU A 170 -13.29 -7.73 -7.13
CA LEU A 170 -14.24 -7.03 -8.00
C LEU A 170 -15.28 -6.27 -7.18
N ALA A 171 -15.73 -5.14 -7.72
CA ALA A 171 -16.74 -4.31 -7.06
C ALA A 171 -18.04 -5.06 -6.69
N PRO A 172 -18.59 -5.99 -7.51
CA PRO A 172 -19.79 -6.76 -7.13
C PRO A 172 -19.58 -7.78 -6.01
N GLU A 173 -18.33 -8.19 -5.76
CA GLU A 173 -17.95 -9.16 -4.73
C GLU A 173 -17.62 -8.47 -3.41
N TRP A 174 -17.31 -7.17 -3.48
CA TRP A 174 -16.97 -6.37 -2.31
C TRP A 174 -18.21 -6.11 -1.45
N THR A 175 -18.11 -6.48 -0.17
CA THR A 175 -19.10 -6.12 0.85
C THR A 175 -18.51 -5.03 1.71
N ALA A 176 -19.19 -3.87 1.76
CA ALA A 176 -18.81 -2.79 2.66
C ALA A 176 -18.82 -3.28 4.12
N ARG A 177 -17.77 -2.94 4.86
CA ARG A 177 -17.65 -3.20 6.29
C ARG A 177 -17.74 -1.90 7.06
#